data_AF-A0A928NAH2-F1
#
_entry.id   AF-A0A928NAH2-F1
#
_cell.length_a   1.000
_cell.length_b   1.000
_cell.length_c   1.000
_cell.angle_alpha   90.00
_cell.angle_beta   90.00
_cell.angle_gamma   90.00
#
_symmetry.space_group_name_H-M   'P 1'
#
loop_
_entity.id
_entity.type
_entity.pdbx_description
1 polymer ?
#
loop_
_entity_poly.entity_id
_entity_poly.type
_entity_poly.pdbx_seq_one_letter_code
_entity_poly.pdbx_strand_id
1 'polypeptide(L)'
;MPKKKKKTVWISGLLALLTALAAWAAKEWGDRTNKALLFRLRFSSGENQSQNGVAERAAEIAATHRCGFAVDNNAKQEKGYFTCVLLTTEADKAETVAREICKTCGFTAYTCSHMKQ
;
A
#
# COMPACT_ATOMS: atom_id res chain seq x y z
N MET A 1 29.55 -20.66 -62.07
CA MET A 1 29.01 -19.79 -61.01
C MET A 1 28.45 -20.65 -59.87
N PRO A 2 29.07 -20.69 -58.69
CA PRO A 2 28.60 -21.53 -57.59
C PRO A 2 27.41 -20.89 -56.86
N LYS A 3 26.30 -21.64 -56.73
CA LYS A 3 25.07 -21.24 -56.02
C LYS A 3 25.31 -21.23 -54.51
N LYS A 4 25.22 -20.04 -53.88
CA LYS A 4 25.28 -19.83 -52.42
C LYS A 4 24.07 -20.46 -51.73
N LYS A 5 24.29 -21.46 -50.86
CA LYS A 5 23.27 -22.02 -49.96
C LYS A 5 23.05 -21.07 -48.77
N LYS A 6 21.82 -20.59 -48.57
CA LYS A 6 21.41 -19.86 -47.35
C LYS A 6 21.28 -20.87 -46.21
N LYS A 7 22.07 -20.71 -45.14
CA LYS A 7 21.91 -21.47 -43.89
C LYS A 7 20.75 -20.84 -43.12
N THR A 8 19.63 -21.57 -43.02
CA THR A 8 18.51 -21.24 -42.16
C THR A 8 18.94 -21.45 -40.70
N VAL A 9 19.07 -20.35 -39.94
CA VAL A 9 19.40 -20.39 -38.51
C VAL A 9 18.11 -20.65 -37.74
N TRP A 10 18.11 -21.73 -36.94
CA TRP A 10 16.99 -22.17 -36.12
C TRP A 10 16.94 -21.38 -34.81
N ILE A 11 15.96 -20.47 -34.70
CA ILE A 11 15.62 -19.71 -33.49
C ILE A 11 14.69 -20.59 -32.65
N SER A 12 15.21 -21.53 -31.86
CA SER A 12 14.37 -22.37 -30.98
C SER A 12 15.06 -22.73 -29.65
N GLY A 13 15.96 -21.89 -29.17
CA GLY A 13 16.70 -22.14 -27.92
C GLY A 13 16.65 -21.02 -26.88
N LEU A 14 16.02 -19.87 -27.17
CA LEU A 14 16.07 -18.68 -26.28
C LEU A 14 14.78 -18.44 -25.48
N LEU A 15 13.74 -19.26 -25.67
CA LEU A 15 12.44 -19.03 -25.01
C LEU A 15 12.25 -19.72 -23.65
N ALA A 16 13.16 -20.61 -23.23
CA ALA A 16 12.96 -21.43 -22.04
C ALA A 16 13.69 -20.91 -20.78
N LEU A 17 14.58 -19.92 -20.91
CA LEU A 17 15.40 -19.45 -19.77
C LEU A 17 14.73 -18.34 -18.93
N LEU A 18 13.64 -17.73 -19.40
CA LEU A 18 13.01 -16.56 -18.74
C LEU A 18 11.91 -16.92 -17.73
N THR A 19 11.40 -18.15 -17.73
CA THR A 19 10.24 -18.55 -16.90
C THR A 19 10.59 -18.93 -15.45
N ALA A 20 11.86 -19.23 -15.15
CA ALA A 20 12.25 -19.69 -13.81
C ALA A 20 12.35 -18.55 -12.77
N LEU A 21 12.68 -17.31 -13.17
CA LEU A 21 12.75 -16.17 -12.24
C LEU A 21 11.39 -15.52 -11.96
N ALA A 22 10.45 -15.61 -12.90
CA ALA A 22 9.11 -15.04 -12.74
C ALA A 22 8.27 -15.77 -11.67
N ALA A 23 8.46 -17.08 -11.52
CA ALA A 23 7.72 -17.88 -10.54
C ALA A 23 8.13 -17.59 -9.08
N TRP A 24 9.40 -17.28 -8.83
CA TRP A 24 9.88 -16.97 -7.48
C TRP A 24 9.45 -15.56 -7.05
N ALA A 25 9.45 -14.60 -7.98
CA ALA A 25 8.84 -13.29 -7.77
C ALA A 25 7.33 -13.40 -7.50
N ALA A 26 6.56 -14.19 -8.26
CA ALA A 26 5.13 -14.33 -7.98
C ALA A 26 4.84 -14.97 -6.60
N LYS A 27 5.66 -15.92 -6.16
CA LYS A 27 5.49 -16.59 -4.86
C LYS A 27 5.82 -15.68 -3.68
N GLU A 28 6.91 -14.91 -3.73
CA GLU A 28 7.24 -13.94 -2.67
C GLU A 28 6.23 -12.79 -2.58
N TRP A 29 5.71 -12.32 -3.71
CA TRP A 29 4.70 -11.25 -3.71
C TRP A 29 3.35 -11.78 -3.23
N GLY A 30 2.96 -13.00 -3.61
CA GLY A 30 1.72 -13.67 -3.17
C GLY A 30 1.68 -14.05 -1.67
N ASP A 31 2.82 -14.43 -1.09
CA ASP A 31 2.93 -14.68 0.37
C ASP A 31 2.90 -13.36 1.18
N ARG A 32 3.36 -12.25 0.60
CA ARG A 32 3.26 -10.90 1.23
C ARG A 32 1.86 -10.31 1.13
N THR A 33 1.11 -10.53 0.05
CA THR A 33 -0.30 -10.07 -0.06
C THR A 33 -1.27 -10.84 0.84
N ASN A 34 -1.03 -12.14 1.11
CA ASN A 34 -1.86 -12.93 2.03
C ASN A 34 -1.75 -12.52 3.51
N LYS A 35 -0.86 -11.57 3.85
CA LYS A 35 -0.68 -11.04 5.22
C LYS A 35 -1.00 -9.56 5.33
N ALA A 36 -1.56 -8.95 4.29
CA ALA A 36 -1.87 -7.53 4.32
C ALA A 36 -3.08 -7.30 5.24
N LEU A 37 -2.88 -6.53 6.30
CA LEU A 37 -3.92 -6.15 7.26
C LEU A 37 -4.41 -4.75 6.89
N LEU A 38 -5.73 -4.60 6.81
CA LEU A 38 -6.38 -3.32 6.57
C LEU A 38 -6.87 -2.78 7.90
N PHE A 39 -6.47 -1.57 8.25
CA PHE A 39 -6.92 -0.87 9.45
C PHE A 39 -7.64 0.40 9.05
N ARG A 40 -8.87 0.58 9.54
CA ARG A 40 -9.55 1.86 9.49
C ARG A 40 -9.09 2.70 10.66
N LEU A 41 -8.59 3.88 10.36
CA LEU A 41 -8.25 4.90 11.34
C LEU A 41 -9.29 6.01 11.26
N ARG A 42 -9.87 6.37 12.39
CA ARG A 42 -10.78 7.51 12.50
C ARG A 42 -10.26 8.47 13.55
N PHE A 43 -10.03 9.70 13.13
CA PHE A 43 -9.52 10.80 13.94
C PHE A 43 -10.64 11.79 14.21
N SER A 44 -10.70 12.31 15.43
CA SER A 44 -11.61 13.40 15.79
C SER A 44 -10.82 14.68 16.02
N SER A 45 -11.24 15.75 15.37
CA SER A 45 -10.78 17.11 15.58
C SER A 45 -11.97 17.95 16.02
N GLY A 46 -11.81 18.77 17.06
CA GLY A 46 -12.76 19.84 17.37
C GLY A 46 -12.76 20.96 16.32
N GLU A 47 -11.76 20.98 15.44
CA GLU A 47 -11.55 22.00 14.40
C GLU A 47 -11.61 21.43 12.98
N ASN A 48 -12.07 22.25 12.05
CA ASN A 48 -12.28 21.87 10.65
C ASN A 48 -10.97 21.99 9.86
N GLN A 49 -10.08 20.99 9.97
CA GLN A 49 -8.84 20.95 9.18
C GLN A 49 -9.10 20.52 7.74
N SER A 50 -8.32 21.07 6.79
CA SER A 50 -8.38 20.69 5.37
C SER A 50 -8.01 19.22 5.19
N GLN A 51 -8.92 18.42 4.64
CA GLN A 51 -8.70 16.98 4.40
C GLN A 51 -7.47 16.72 3.53
N ASN A 52 -7.21 17.55 2.52
CA ASN A 52 -6.05 17.37 1.64
C ASN A 52 -4.72 17.55 2.39
N GLY A 53 -4.62 18.57 3.26
CA GLY A 53 -3.40 18.82 4.03
C GLY A 53 -3.18 17.82 5.18
N VAL A 54 -4.26 17.24 5.71
CA VAL A 54 -4.15 16.11 6.65
C VAL A 54 -3.73 14.84 5.90
N ALA A 55 -4.36 14.55 4.77
CA ALA A 55 -4.08 13.36 3.98
C ALA A 55 -2.63 13.30 3.50
N GLU A 56 -2.08 14.43 3.02
CA GLU A 56 -0.68 14.51 2.59
C GLU A 56 0.29 14.20 3.74
N ARG A 57 0.13 14.88 4.89
CA ARG A 57 0.96 14.64 6.09
C ARG A 57 0.82 13.21 6.61
N ALA A 58 -0.40 12.69 6.65
CA ALA A 58 -0.67 11.34 7.12
C ALA A 58 -0.10 10.27 6.18
N ALA A 59 -0.15 10.51 4.86
CA ALA A 59 0.48 9.66 3.86
C ALA A 59 2.01 9.67 4.02
N GLU A 60 2.60 10.83 4.32
CA GLU A 60 4.04 10.95 4.59
C GLU A 60 4.46 10.12 5.81
N ILE A 61 3.72 10.23 6.92
CA ILE A 61 3.96 9.42 8.13
C ILE A 61 3.77 7.93 7.83
N ALA A 62 2.72 7.54 7.12
CA ALA A 62 2.55 6.12 6.76
C ALA A 62 3.72 5.60 5.90
N ALA A 63 4.23 6.43 4.97
CA ALA A 63 5.36 6.08 4.12
C ALA A 63 6.66 5.87 4.91
N THR A 64 6.93 6.67 5.96
CA THR A 64 8.12 6.47 6.82
C THR A 64 8.10 5.11 7.52
N HIS A 65 6.90 4.61 7.85
CA HIS A 65 6.69 3.29 8.47
C HIS A 65 6.47 2.15 7.45
N ARG A 66 6.68 2.42 6.15
CA ARG A 66 6.45 1.47 5.03
C ARG A 66 5.02 0.92 4.99
N CYS A 67 4.05 1.73 5.38
CA CYS A 67 2.63 1.41 5.31
C CYS A 67 1.99 2.04 4.08
N GLY A 68 1.00 1.37 3.50
CA GLY A 68 0.12 1.98 2.50
C GLY A 68 -0.93 2.85 3.20
N PHE A 69 -1.28 3.98 2.60
CA PHE A 69 -2.26 4.92 3.15
C PHE A 69 -3.25 5.34 2.08
N ALA A 70 -4.54 5.35 2.42
CA ALA A 70 -5.60 5.85 1.56
C ALA A 70 -6.66 6.57 2.40
N VAL A 71 -7.23 7.66 1.87
CA VAL A 71 -8.37 8.32 2.53
C VAL A 71 -9.64 7.53 2.23
N ASP A 72 -10.44 7.25 3.27
CA ASP A 72 -11.72 6.55 3.10
C ASP A 72 -12.80 7.57 2.69
N ASN A 73 -12.86 7.85 1.38
CA ASN A 73 -13.88 8.76 0.83
C ASN A 73 -15.31 8.18 0.91
N ASN A 74 -15.45 6.89 1.23
CA ASN A 74 -16.75 6.23 1.39
C ASN A 74 -17.27 6.31 2.82
N ALA A 75 -16.41 6.59 3.81
CA ALA A 75 -16.85 6.82 5.17
C ALA A 75 -17.74 8.07 5.22
N LYS A 76 -18.88 7.97 5.92
CA LYS A 76 -19.79 9.12 6.16
C LYS A 76 -18.95 10.25 6.77
N GLN A 77 -18.75 11.32 6.01
CA GLN A 77 -17.97 12.47 6.45
C GLN A 77 -18.76 13.25 7.49
N GLU A 78 -18.59 12.88 8.75
CA GLU A 78 -19.12 13.62 9.88
C GLU A 78 -18.19 14.82 10.14
N LYS A 79 -18.77 16.03 10.29
CA LYS A 79 -17.99 17.25 10.56
C LYS A 79 -17.02 17.01 11.73
N GLY A 80 -15.76 17.37 11.54
CA GLY A 80 -14.72 17.18 12.57
C GLY A 80 -14.13 15.77 12.65
N TYR A 81 -14.50 14.85 11.76
CA TYR A 81 -13.87 13.53 11.69
C TYR A 81 -13.09 13.33 10.39
N PHE A 82 -11.91 12.73 10.51
CA PHE A 82 -11.09 12.30 9.38
C PHE A 82 -10.95 10.78 9.42
N THR A 83 -11.35 10.10 8.35
CA THR A 83 -11.27 8.63 8.26
C THR A 83 -10.34 8.24 7.13
N CYS A 84 -9.41 7.34 7.41
CA CYS A 84 -8.48 6.80 6.44
C CYS A 84 -8.28 5.30 6.66
N VAL A 85 -7.70 4.65 5.67
CA VAL A 85 -7.35 3.23 5.66
C VAL A 85 -5.84 3.13 5.61
N LEU A 86 -5.29 2.34 6.52
CA LEU A 86 -3.88 1.98 6.56
C LEU A 86 -3.73 0.51 6.16
N LEU A 87 -2.83 0.25 5.22
CA LEU A 87 -2.42 -1.08 4.82
C LEU A 87 -1.05 -1.38 5.43
N THR A 88 -0.96 -2.42 6.25
CA THR A 88 0.29 -2.85 6.89
C THR A 88 0.32 -4.37 6.98
N THR A 89 1.51 -4.97 7.05
CA THR A 89 1.65 -6.41 7.35
C THR A 89 1.79 -6.68 8.86
N GLU A 90 1.81 -5.62 9.69
CA GLU A 90 2.06 -5.69 11.13
C GLU A 90 1.02 -4.85 11.88
N ALA A 91 0.28 -5.48 12.81
CA ALA A 91 -0.78 -4.81 13.56
C ALA A 91 -0.25 -3.72 14.50
N ASP A 92 0.89 -3.97 15.18
CA ASP A 92 1.52 -3.01 16.10
C ASP A 92 1.92 -1.69 15.40
N LYS A 93 2.24 -1.77 14.11
CA LYS A 93 2.54 -0.59 13.28
C LYS A 93 1.31 0.26 13.03
N ALA A 94 0.13 -0.34 12.89
CA ALA A 94 -1.10 0.41 12.65
C ALA A 94 -1.41 1.38 13.80
N GLU A 95 -1.29 0.90 15.04
CA GLU A 95 -1.47 1.75 16.22
C GLU A 95 -0.40 2.83 16.35
N THR A 96 0.86 2.49 16.06
CA THR A 96 1.98 3.45 16.10
C THR A 96 1.79 4.57 15.09
N VAL A 97 1.49 4.23 13.84
CA VAL A 97 1.23 5.19 12.76
C VAL A 97 0.01 6.05 13.07
N ALA A 98 -1.08 5.43 13.55
CA ALA A 98 -2.27 6.17 13.94
C ALA A 98 -1.98 7.18 15.05
N ARG A 99 -1.20 6.80 16.07
CA ARG A 99 -0.78 7.69 17.15
C ARG A 99 0.08 8.84 16.65
N GLU A 100 1.03 8.58 15.77
CA GLU A 100 1.88 9.62 15.18
C GLU A 100 1.09 10.61 14.33
N ILE A 101 0.17 10.12 13.50
CA ILE A 101 -0.74 10.98 12.72
C ILE A 101 -1.59 11.82 13.68
N CYS A 102 -2.16 11.20 14.72
CA CYS A 102 -2.98 11.89 15.71
C CYS A 102 -2.21 13.08 16.33
N LYS A 103 -0.98 12.84 16.78
CA LYS A 103 -0.14 13.86 17.41
C LYS A 103 0.30 14.94 16.42
N THR A 104 0.76 14.54 15.23
CA THR A 104 1.37 15.44 14.25
C THR A 104 0.34 16.33 13.57
N CYS A 105 -0.83 15.78 13.28
CA CYS A 105 -1.93 16.53 12.69
C CYS A 105 -2.78 17.27 13.75
N GLY A 106 -2.47 17.16 15.05
CA GLY A 106 -3.18 17.89 16.10
C GLY A 106 -4.59 17.38 16.38
N PHE A 107 -4.85 16.09 16.18
CA PHE A 107 -6.12 15.46 16.54
C PHE A 107 -6.19 15.20 18.04
N THR A 108 -7.39 15.33 18.63
CA THR A 108 -7.60 15.14 20.07
C THR A 108 -7.77 13.66 20.44
N ALA A 109 -8.27 12.86 19.50
CA ALA A 109 -8.37 11.42 19.67
C ALA A 109 -8.28 10.70 18.33
N TYR A 110 -7.90 9.42 18.39
CA TYR A 110 -7.92 8.50 17.27
C TYR A 110 -8.52 7.17 17.71
N THR A 111 -9.08 6.45 16.74
CA THR A 111 -9.53 5.07 16.87
C THR A 111 -8.92 4.27 15.74
N CYS A 112 -8.41 3.07 16.05
CA CYS A 112 -7.85 2.13 15.09
C CYS A 112 -8.69 0.86 15.14
N SER A 113 -9.15 0.37 13.99
CA SER A 113 -9.98 -0.84 13.92
C SER A 113 -9.59 -1.70 12.73
N HIS A 114 -9.37 -2.99 12.98
CA HIS A 114 -9.08 -3.95 11.93
C HIS A 114 -10.31 -4.15 11.04
N MET A 115 -10.14 -3.99 9.73
CA MET A 115 -11.15 -4.29 8.73
C MET A 115 -10.99 -5.75 8.31
N LYS A 116 -12.09 -6.50 8.28
CA LYS A 116 -12.11 -7.78 7.57
C LYS A 116 -11.91 -7.45 6.08
N GLN A 117 -10.92 -8.08 5.45
CA GLN A 117 -10.73 -8.00 4.00
C GLN A 117 -12.01 -8.42 3.27
#